data_AF-A0A353F0T6-F1
#
_entry.id   AF-A0A353F0T6-F1
#
_cell.length_a   1.000
_cell.length_b   1.000
_cell.length_c   1.000
_cell.angle_alpha   90.00
_cell.angle_beta   90.00
_cell.angle_gamma   90.00
#
_symmetry.space_group_name_H-M   'P 1'
#
loop_
_entity.id
_entity.type
_entity.pdbx_description
1 polymer ?
#
loop_
_entity_poly.entity_id
_entity_poly.type
_entity_poly.pdbx_seq_one_letter_code
_entity_poly.pdbx_strand_id
1 'polypeptide(L)'
;MSQFADGGVFSTKPYISGSNYIRKMSDFPKGDWCEIWDGLYWSFIEDHREFFASQYRLSMMVRLLDKMPNDKRASHRKNAKNFIQKHFG
;
A
#
# COMPACT_ATOMS: atom_id res chain seq x y z
N MET A 1 -16.94 3.31 0.13
CA MET A 1 -16.07 3.66 1.29
C MET A 1 -14.82 2.80 1.36
N SER A 2 -14.88 1.55 1.85
CA SER A 2 -13.66 0.79 2.19
C SER A 2 -12.85 0.28 0.98
N GLN A 3 -13.49 -0.30 -0.02
CA GLN A 3 -12.77 -0.94 -1.14
C GLN A 3 -12.50 -0.02 -2.33
N PHE A 4 -13.09 1.18 -2.34
CA PHE A 4 -13.04 2.09 -3.50
C PHE A 4 -13.52 1.45 -4.83
N ALA A 5 -14.29 0.36 -4.76
CA ALA A 5 -14.75 -0.40 -5.92
C ALA A 5 -15.75 0.36 -6.82
N ASP A 6 -16.30 1.47 -6.33
CA ASP A 6 -17.15 2.39 -7.08
C ASP A 6 -16.37 3.46 -7.85
N GLY A 7 -15.03 3.44 -7.82
CA GLY A 7 -14.20 4.45 -8.46
C GLY A 7 -14.32 5.84 -7.84
N GLY A 8 -14.88 5.94 -6.63
CA GLY A 8 -14.97 7.18 -5.87
C GLY A 8 -16.31 7.92 -5.96
N VAL A 9 -17.39 7.25 -6.37
CA VAL A 9 -18.77 7.79 -6.34
C VAL A 9 -19.16 8.22 -4.92
N PHE A 10 -18.81 7.44 -3.90
CA PHE A 10 -19.14 7.75 -2.51
C PHE A 10 -18.00 8.42 -1.72
N SER A 11 -16.75 8.12 -2.04
CA SER A 11 -15.58 8.66 -1.35
C SER A 11 -14.54 9.11 -2.35
N THR A 12 -14.05 10.35 -2.26
CA THR A 12 -13.14 10.91 -3.26
C THR A 12 -11.72 10.31 -3.24
N LYS A 13 -11.40 9.44 -2.27
CA LYS A 13 -10.09 8.77 -2.15
C LYS A 13 -10.21 7.33 -1.62
N PRO A 14 -9.31 6.43 -2.03
CA PRO A 14 -9.19 5.11 -1.41
C PRO A 14 -8.64 5.24 0.02
N TYR A 15 -9.24 4.53 0.97
CA TYR A 15 -8.76 4.46 2.36
C TYR A 15 -7.71 3.37 2.50
N ILE A 16 -6.49 3.68 2.06
CA ILE A 16 -5.32 2.80 2.19
C ILE A 16 -4.26 3.43 3.09
N SER A 17 -3.48 2.61 3.79
CA SER A 17 -2.40 3.09 4.64
C SER A 17 -1.31 2.05 4.82
N GLY A 18 -0.08 2.52 5.06
CA GLY A 18 1.02 1.67 5.54
C GLY A 18 0.92 1.43 7.05
N SER A 19 1.78 0.56 7.57
CA SER A 19 1.82 0.08 8.96
C SER A 19 1.98 1.22 9.97
N ASN A 20 2.66 2.31 9.57
CA ASN A 20 2.88 3.50 10.39
C ASN A 20 1.57 4.20 10.79
N TYR A 21 0.54 4.18 9.94
CA TYR A 21 -0.76 4.76 10.30
C TYR A 21 -1.42 3.95 11.41
N ILE A 22 -1.48 2.63 11.26
CA ILE A 22 -2.05 1.72 12.26
C ILE A 22 -1.33 1.92 13.60
N ARG A 23 0.01 1.91 13.61
CA ARG A 23 0.81 2.11 14.82
C ARG A 23 0.63 3.47 15.50
N LYS A 24 0.26 4.51 14.77
CA LYS A 24 0.00 5.84 15.34
C LYS A 24 -1.41 5.97 15.91
N MET A 25 -2.35 5.18 15.39
CA MET A 25 -3.77 5.25 15.72
C MET A 25 -4.22 4.09 16.63
N SER A 26 -3.28 3.30 17.15
CA SER A 26 -3.54 2.13 17.99
C SER A 26 -2.34 1.80 18.88
N ASP A 27 -2.52 0.89 19.83
CA ASP A 27 -1.48 0.41 20.73
C ASP A 27 -0.71 -0.82 20.20
N PHE A 28 -0.81 -1.12 18.90
CA PHE A 28 -0.08 -2.25 18.32
C PHE A 28 1.43 -1.96 18.26
N PRO A 29 2.28 -2.82 18.87
CA PRO A 29 3.72 -2.65 18.81
C PRO A 29 4.25 -2.93 17.39
N LYS A 30 5.45 -2.42 17.11
CA LYS A 30 6.18 -2.80 15.89
C LYS A 30 6.46 -4.31 15.92
N GLY A 31 6.21 -4.99 14.81
CA GLY A 31 6.53 -6.40 14.63
C GLY A 31 6.57 -6.79 13.15
N ASP A 32 6.78 -8.08 12.87
CA ASP A 32 6.95 -8.62 11.51
C ASP A 32 5.76 -8.33 10.58
N TRP A 33 4.56 -8.18 11.17
CA TRP A 33 3.36 -7.78 10.45
C TRP A 33 3.51 -6.43 9.72
N CYS A 34 4.37 -5.53 10.20
CA CYS A 34 4.60 -4.23 9.56
C CYS A 34 5.20 -4.41 8.16
N GLU A 35 6.15 -5.32 7.99
CA GLU A 35 6.80 -5.56 6.70
C GLU A 35 5.85 -6.21 5.69
N ILE A 36 4.97 -7.09 6.16
CA ILE A 36 3.91 -7.70 5.37
C ILE A 36 2.92 -6.62 4.93
N TRP A 37 2.44 -5.81 5.87
CA TRP A 37 1.45 -4.76 5.62
C TRP A 37 1.97 -3.69 4.67
N ASP A 38 3.20 -3.22 4.88
CA ASP A 38 3.85 -2.25 3.98
C ASP A 38 4.15 -2.88 2.62
N GLY A 39 4.47 -4.18 2.58
CA GLY A 39 4.58 -4.95 1.33
C GLY A 39 3.30 -4.90 0.51
N LEU A 40 2.16 -5.23 1.12
CA LEU A 40 0.84 -5.18 0.48
C LEU A 40 0.49 -3.74 0.03
N TYR A 41 0.70 -2.75 0.90
CA TYR A 41 0.41 -1.35 0.62
C TYR A 41 1.18 -0.82 -0.59
N TRP A 42 2.51 -1.00 -0.62
CA TRP A 42 3.33 -0.50 -1.73
C TRP A 42 3.12 -1.30 -3.01
N SER A 43 2.89 -2.62 -2.92
CA SER A 43 2.58 -3.44 -4.09
C SER A 43 1.26 -3.00 -4.73
N PHE A 44 0.24 -2.71 -3.93
CA PHE A 44 -1.05 -2.20 -4.42
C PHE A 44 -0.91 -0.85 -5.14
N ILE A 45 -0.12 0.08 -4.60
CA ILE A 45 0.16 1.37 -5.25
C ILE A 45 0.89 1.16 -6.58
N GLU A 46 1.84 0.22 -6.63
CA GLU A 46 2.58 -0.10 -7.84
C GLU A 46 1.69 -0.75 -8.92
N ASP A 47 0.83 -1.70 -8.54
CA ASP A 47 -0.09 -2.39 -9.45
C ASP A 47 -1.14 -1.45 -10.05
N HIS A 48 -1.52 -0.41 -9.31
CA HIS A 48 -2.50 0.60 -9.74
C HIS A 48 -1.86 1.97 -10.01
N ARG A 49 -0.56 2.00 -10.35
CA ARG A 49 0.24 3.22 -10.46
C ARG A 49 -0.40 4.31 -11.32
N GLU A 50 -1.00 3.94 -12.45
CA GLU A 50 -1.65 4.89 -13.36
C GLU A 50 -2.80 5.63 -12.67
N PHE A 51 -3.65 4.90 -11.93
CA PHE A 51 -4.73 5.48 -11.15
C PHE A 51 -4.19 6.46 -10.09
N PHE A 52 -3.21 6.04 -9.29
CA PHE A 52 -2.61 6.91 -8.25
C PHE A 52 -1.88 8.12 -8.85
N ALA A 53 -1.25 7.98 -10.01
CA ALA A 53 -0.54 9.06 -10.69
C ALA A 53 -1.50 10.11 -11.27
N SER A 54 -2.67 9.69 -11.76
CA SER A 54 -3.68 10.59 -12.36
C SER A 54 -4.29 11.59 -11.36
N GLN A 55 -4.29 11.24 -10.06
CA GLN A 55 -4.94 12.03 -9.02
C GLN A 55 -3.91 12.90 -8.27
N TYR A 56 -4.05 14.23 -8.33
CA TYR A 56 -3.07 15.17 -7.74
C TYR A 56 -2.65 14.83 -6.31
N ARG A 57 -3.63 14.55 -5.44
CA ARG A 57 -3.40 14.25 -4.02
C ARG A 57 -2.78 12.87 -3.76
N LEU A 58 -2.93 11.94 -4.69
CA LEU A 58 -2.41 10.57 -4.59
C LEU A 58 -1.07 10.40 -5.31
N SER A 59 -0.77 11.28 -6.29
CA SER A 59 0.45 11.25 -7.09
C SER A 59 1.73 11.29 -6.25
N MET A 60 1.67 11.86 -5.04
CA MET A 60 2.77 11.84 -4.08
C MET A 60 3.20 10.43 -3.71
N MET A 61 2.27 9.47 -3.59
CA MET A 61 2.57 8.07 -3.29
C MET A 61 3.44 7.45 -4.39
N VAL A 62 3.10 7.71 -5.66
CA VAL A 62 3.89 7.24 -6.80
C VAL A 62 5.29 7.87 -6.80
N ARG A 63 5.40 9.18 -6.53
CA ARG A 63 6.70 9.86 -6.43
C ARG A 63 7.58 9.31 -5.31
N LEU A 64 6.98 8.90 -4.19
CA LEU A 64 7.71 8.26 -3.09
C LEU A 64 8.15 6.85 -3.46
N LEU A 65 7.29 6.09 -4.14
CA LEU A 65 7.65 4.77 -4.69
C LEU A 65 8.81 4.86 -5.67
N ASP A 66 8.82 5.87 -6.56
CA ASP A 66 9.86 6.05 -7.57
C ASP A 66 11.22 6.41 -6.99
N LYS A 67 11.24 7.10 -5.86
CA LYS A 67 12.47 7.44 -5.11
C LYS A 67 12.96 6.30 -4.23
N MET A 68 12.18 5.23 -4.09
CA MET A 68 12.52 4.11 -3.24
C MET A 68 13.62 3.26 -3.89
N PRO A 69 14.68 2.86 -3.15
CA PRO A 69 15.70 1.96 -3.68
C PRO A 69 15.11 0.67 -4.23
N ASN A 70 15.68 0.17 -5.33
CA ASN A 70 15.18 -1.02 -6.03
C ASN A 70 15.09 -2.24 -5.10
N ASP A 71 16.10 -2.46 -4.25
CA ASP A 71 16.11 -3.57 -3.30
C ASP A 71 14.95 -3.50 -2.29
N LYS A 72 14.60 -2.28 -1.87
CA LYS A 72 13.49 -2.06 -0.95
C LYS A 72 12.14 -2.31 -1.63
N ARG A 73 11.98 -1.86 -2.89
CA ARG A 73 10.78 -2.16 -3.70
C ARG A 73 10.64 -3.66 -3.92
N ALA A 74 11.73 -4.34 -4.27
CA ALA A 74 11.76 -5.79 -4.45
C ALA A 74 11.38 -6.53 -3.15
N SER A 75 11.85 -6.06 -2.00
CA SER A 75 11.47 -6.60 -0.68
C SER A 75 9.97 -6.46 -0.41
N HIS A 76 9.38 -5.28 -0.63
CA HIS A 76 7.93 -5.08 -0.51
C HIS A 76 7.14 -6.02 -1.42
N ARG A 77 7.56 -6.16 -2.69
CA ARG A 77 6.93 -7.06 -3.66
C ARG A 77 7.01 -8.52 -3.23
N LYS A 78 8.17 -8.95 -2.74
CA LYS A 78 8.39 -10.31 -2.22
C LYS A 78 7.50 -10.61 -1.02
N ASN A 79 7.45 -9.70 -0.05
CA ASN A 79 6.64 -9.86 1.15
C ASN A 79 5.14 -9.95 0.83
N ALA A 80 4.65 -9.08 -0.08
CA ALA A 80 3.27 -9.14 -0.55
C ALA A 80 2.96 -10.48 -1.26
N LYS A 81 3.81 -10.88 -2.21
CA LYS A 81 3.64 -12.14 -2.95
C LYS A 81 3.61 -13.35 -2.02
N ASN A 82 4.56 -13.43 -1.08
CA ASN A 82 4.63 -14.53 -0.12
C ASN A 82 3.36 -14.60 0.75
N PHE A 83 2.86 -13.46 1.21
CA PHE A 83 1.62 -13.42 1.99
C PHE A 83 0.42 -13.86 1.16
N ILE A 84 0.26 -13.33 -0.06
CA ILE A 84 -0.86 -13.67 -0.94
C ILE A 84 -0.84 -15.16 -1.29
N GLN A 85 0.32 -15.69 -1.69
CA GLN A 85 0.47 -17.11 -2.04
C GLN A 85 0.14 -18.03 -0.85
N LYS A 86 0.54 -17.65 0.37
CA LYS A 86 0.29 -18.46 1.57
C LYS A 86 -1.20 -18.52 1.96
N HIS A 87 -1.95 -17.46 1.69
CA HIS A 87 -3.32 -17.30 2.22
C HIS A 87 -4.43 -17.37 1.17
N PHE A 88 -4.10 -17.20 -0.11
CA PHE A 88 -5.05 -17.15 -1.22
C PHE A 88 -4.58 -17.93 -2.46
N GLY A 89 -3.44 -18.63 -2.36
CA GLY A 89 -2.88 -19.47 -3.41
C GLY A 89 -3.23 -20.95 -3.27
#